data_AF-A0A9E3FZJ4-F1
#
_entry.id   AF-A0A9E3FZJ4-F1
#
_cell.length_a   1.000
_cell.length_b   1.000
_cell.length_c   1.000
_cell.angle_alpha   90.00
_cell.angle_beta   90.00
_cell.angle_gamma   90.00
#
_symmetry.space_group_name_H-M   'P 1'
#
loop_
_entity.id
_entity.type
_entity.pdbx_description
1 polymer ?
#
loop_
_entity_poly.entity_id
_entity_poly.type
_entity_poly.pdbx_seq_one_letter_code
_entity_poly.pdbx_strand_id
1 'polypeptide(L)'
;VQQQILGEIHNDNHLSAALANVTFMATTGANDVAFQATPAGADDAASLAAATAGNSLAAVGQVFNAAADLALGGISPANLGQVTTDLTAVESGINNILNNKTMLAQIEKGETANAAALTTIHLQTVATQVALQLNKYDAMEAQGSNLALRGTADNLLDSIDIVQNDAALNVAAGGNGNAGHIGGFAEMPGGLMGTVTKFQDNQVQTNFWAAFLAEANTINATLQKIATGGAAATQTLITQIHNYQQFGANFDAAQGAIFQARFDNELLSGTLEADSANAIKGLTGILNGDQGAALAADKAMIAAAGQGFHADAADVSGNNIPVNGGTYVGTAVTVATATSINGTAKGTIPVTATPNIANGTGGTAAAGTTTTPGGHGHDGDDAAAAAAAKAGTAASHATAASHAMVTMQDLMHAEAVAHQMHWA
;
A
#
# COMPACT_ATOMS: atom_id res chain seq x y z
N VAL A 1 -31.72 2.59 -7.25
CA VAL A 1 -32.05 1.63 -8.33
C VAL A 1 -31.34 0.30 -8.13
N GLN A 2 -30.01 0.21 -8.08
CA GLN A 2 -29.31 -1.07 -7.85
C GLN A 2 -29.75 -1.79 -6.55
N GLN A 3 -29.73 -1.10 -5.41
CA GLN A 3 -30.18 -1.69 -4.13
C GLN A 3 -31.68 -2.07 -4.14
N GLN A 4 -32.51 -1.37 -4.92
CA GLN A 4 -33.94 -1.73 -5.09
C GLN A 4 -34.10 -3.00 -5.92
N ILE A 5 -33.32 -3.15 -7.00
CA ILE A 5 -33.29 -4.35 -7.83
C ILE A 5 -32.77 -5.55 -7.02
N LEU A 6 -31.70 -5.37 -6.24
CA LEU A 6 -31.20 -6.41 -5.34
C LEU A 6 -32.26 -6.81 -4.31
N GLY A 7 -32.93 -5.84 -3.70
CA GLY A 7 -34.04 -6.10 -2.77
C GLY A 7 -35.20 -6.86 -3.42
N GLU A 8 -35.58 -6.53 -4.66
CA GLU A 8 -36.63 -7.27 -5.39
C GLU A 8 -36.20 -8.72 -5.67
N ILE A 9 -34.94 -8.95 -6.05
CA ILE A 9 -34.38 -10.27 -6.33
C ILE A 9 -34.28 -11.12 -5.06
N HIS A 10 -33.79 -10.55 -3.96
CA HIS A 10 -33.61 -11.28 -2.70
C HIS A 10 -34.93 -11.61 -2.01
N ASN A 11 -35.99 -10.81 -2.24
CA ASN A 11 -37.32 -11.09 -1.72
C ASN A 11 -38.10 -12.13 -2.55
N ASP A 12 -37.59 -12.54 -3.71
CA ASP A 12 -38.14 -13.64 -4.51
C ASP A 12 -37.31 -14.92 -4.32
N ASN A 13 -37.87 -15.88 -3.58
CA ASN A 13 -37.20 -17.14 -3.27
C ASN A 13 -36.82 -17.97 -4.51
N HIS A 14 -37.56 -17.88 -5.62
CA HIS A 14 -37.23 -18.62 -6.84
C HIS A 14 -36.07 -17.97 -7.59
N LEU A 15 -36.07 -16.64 -7.70
CA LEU A 15 -34.97 -15.90 -8.32
C LEU A 15 -33.68 -16.02 -7.49
N SER A 16 -33.78 -15.81 -6.18
CA SER A 16 -32.64 -15.97 -5.26
C SER A 16 -32.03 -17.37 -5.34
N ALA A 17 -32.85 -18.43 -5.31
CA ALA A 17 -32.36 -19.81 -5.41
C ALA A 17 -31.73 -20.13 -6.79
N ALA A 18 -32.28 -19.58 -7.87
CA ALA A 18 -31.71 -19.78 -9.21
C ALA A 18 -30.34 -19.08 -9.35
N LEU A 19 -30.21 -17.86 -8.83
CA LEU A 19 -29.00 -17.05 -8.92
C LEU A 19 -27.89 -17.52 -7.99
N ALA A 20 -28.23 -18.13 -6.84
CA ALA A 20 -27.26 -18.77 -5.95
C ALA A 20 -26.46 -19.91 -6.60
N ASN A 21 -26.95 -20.47 -7.73
CA ASN A 21 -26.23 -21.49 -8.50
C ASN A 21 -25.29 -20.90 -9.57
N VAL A 22 -25.30 -19.57 -9.76
CA VAL A 22 -24.41 -18.88 -10.70
C VAL A 22 -23.24 -18.31 -9.90
N THR A 23 -22.22 -19.14 -9.72
CA THR A 23 -21.04 -18.81 -8.93
C THR A 23 -19.90 -18.25 -9.78
N PHE A 24 -19.16 -17.29 -9.24
CA PHE A 24 -17.89 -16.82 -9.77
C PHE A 24 -16.87 -16.69 -8.63
N MET A 25 -15.58 -16.70 -8.96
CA MET A 25 -14.51 -16.70 -7.96
C MET A 25 -14.03 -15.27 -7.73
N ALA A 26 -14.05 -14.82 -6.47
CA ALA A 26 -13.45 -13.57 -6.04
C ALA A 26 -11.91 -13.67 -6.09
N THR A 27 -11.22 -12.52 -6.06
CA THR A 27 -9.75 -12.44 -6.11
C THR A 27 -9.07 -13.16 -4.95
N THR A 28 -9.71 -13.18 -3.79
CA THR A 28 -9.32 -13.90 -2.57
C THR A 28 -9.54 -15.42 -2.64
N GLY A 29 -10.25 -15.90 -3.66
CA GLY A 29 -10.64 -17.30 -3.82
C GLY A 29 -11.99 -17.68 -3.19
N ALA A 30 -12.75 -16.73 -2.63
CA ALA A 30 -14.13 -16.99 -2.21
C ALA A 30 -15.06 -17.18 -3.43
N ASN A 31 -16.23 -17.80 -3.20
CA ASN A 31 -17.25 -17.97 -4.24
C ASN A 31 -18.33 -16.90 -4.08
N ASP A 32 -18.32 -15.94 -4.99
CA ASP A 32 -19.42 -15.00 -5.18
C ASP A 32 -20.59 -15.67 -5.93
N VAL A 33 -21.79 -15.13 -5.77
CA VAL A 33 -22.98 -15.48 -6.55
C VAL A 33 -23.59 -14.29 -7.28
N ALA A 34 -24.33 -14.56 -8.35
CA ALA A 34 -25.00 -13.50 -9.10
C ALA A 34 -26.00 -12.73 -8.21
N PHE A 35 -25.95 -11.38 -8.30
CA PHE A 35 -26.79 -10.48 -7.50
C PHE A 35 -26.63 -10.66 -5.99
N GLN A 36 -25.43 -11.01 -5.53
CA GLN A 36 -25.14 -11.09 -4.11
C GLN A 36 -25.33 -9.73 -3.41
N ALA A 37 -25.86 -9.76 -2.18
CA ALA A 37 -25.96 -8.57 -1.35
C ALA A 37 -24.55 -8.10 -0.97
N THR A 38 -24.37 -6.78 -0.89
CA THR A 38 -23.16 -6.21 -0.32
C THR A 38 -23.10 -6.56 1.18
N PRO A 39 -21.89 -6.70 1.77
CA PRO A 39 -21.74 -7.01 3.18
C PRO A 39 -22.46 -5.99 4.05
N ALA A 40 -23.02 -6.47 5.17
CA ALA A 40 -23.70 -5.58 6.11
C ALA A 40 -22.72 -4.54 6.68
N GLY A 41 -23.06 -3.26 6.50
CA GLY A 41 -22.41 -2.13 7.13
C GLY A 41 -23.32 -1.46 8.16
N ALA A 42 -22.73 -0.69 9.08
CA ALA A 42 -23.46 0.14 10.03
C ALA A 42 -22.68 1.41 10.35
N ASP A 43 -23.32 2.57 10.20
CA ASP A 43 -22.73 3.91 10.33
C ASP A 43 -23.63 4.86 11.15
N ASP A 44 -24.61 4.32 11.88
CA ASP A 44 -25.36 5.11 12.84
C ASP A 44 -24.46 5.62 13.99
N ALA A 45 -24.94 6.61 14.74
CA ALA A 45 -24.15 7.26 15.78
C ALA A 45 -23.57 6.31 16.83
N ALA A 46 -24.25 5.20 17.16
CA ALA A 46 -23.74 4.21 18.10
C ALA A 46 -22.65 3.35 17.45
N SER A 47 -22.84 2.96 16.19
CA SER A 47 -21.87 2.21 15.40
C SER A 47 -20.57 3.00 15.19
N LEU A 48 -20.66 4.28 14.82
CA LEU A 48 -19.51 5.18 14.69
C LEU A 48 -18.74 5.35 16.02
N ALA A 49 -19.47 5.53 17.13
CA ALA A 49 -18.85 5.64 18.45
C ALA A 49 -18.13 4.33 18.86
N ALA A 50 -18.73 3.16 18.56
CA ALA A 50 -18.14 1.87 18.85
C ALA A 50 -16.88 1.60 18.02
N ALA A 51 -16.91 1.91 16.72
CA ALA A 51 -15.74 1.84 15.84
C ALA A 51 -14.62 2.75 16.34
N THR A 52 -14.93 4.03 16.59
CA THR A 52 -13.96 5.03 17.07
C THR A 52 -13.30 4.59 18.38
N ALA A 53 -14.06 3.96 19.29
CA ALA A 53 -13.51 3.47 20.56
C ALA A 53 -12.44 2.38 20.39
N GLY A 54 -12.42 1.66 19.26
CA GLY A 54 -11.39 0.66 18.95
C GLY A 54 -11.34 -0.51 19.93
N ASN A 55 -12.48 -0.85 20.56
CA ASN A 55 -12.58 -1.99 21.48
C ASN A 55 -12.95 -3.31 20.77
N SER A 56 -13.16 -3.28 19.45
CA SER A 56 -13.52 -4.43 18.64
C SER A 56 -13.20 -4.15 17.17
N LEU A 57 -12.40 -5.02 16.53
CA LEU A 57 -12.15 -4.93 15.09
C LEU A 57 -13.43 -5.19 14.28
N ALA A 58 -14.37 -5.99 14.79
CA ALA A 58 -15.67 -6.21 14.15
C ALA A 58 -16.50 -4.91 14.08
N ALA A 59 -16.52 -4.09 15.13
CA ALA A 59 -17.23 -2.81 15.11
C ALA A 59 -16.60 -1.83 14.12
N VAL A 60 -15.26 -1.76 14.10
CA VAL A 60 -14.50 -0.98 13.11
C VAL A 60 -14.83 -1.43 11.69
N GLY A 61 -14.80 -2.74 11.44
CA GLY A 61 -15.02 -3.27 10.10
C GLY A 61 -16.47 -3.18 9.62
N GLN A 62 -17.47 -3.09 10.51
CA GLN A 62 -18.86 -2.78 10.13
C GLN A 62 -19.01 -1.35 9.60
N VAL A 63 -18.33 -0.38 10.19
CA VAL A 63 -18.29 0.99 9.66
C VAL A 63 -17.51 1.04 8.35
N PHE A 64 -16.41 0.29 8.24
CA PHE A 64 -15.67 0.16 6.98
C PHE A 64 -16.55 -0.40 5.85
N ASN A 65 -17.33 -1.46 6.12
CA ASN A 65 -18.24 -2.01 5.12
C ASN A 65 -19.26 -0.96 4.63
N ALA A 66 -19.76 -0.09 5.51
CA ALA A 66 -20.67 1.00 5.14
C ALA A 66 -19.99 2.02 4.21
N ALA A 67 -18.77 2.45 4.56
CA ALA A 67 -17.97 3.34 3.73
C ALA A 67 -17.68 2.73 2.33
N ALA A 68 -17.29 1.46 2.29
CA ALA A 68 -16.97 0.77 1.05
C ALA A 68 -18.23 0.52 0.19
N ASP A 69 -19.41 0.23 0.78
CA ASP A 69 -20.67 0.13 0.03
C ASP A 69 -21.04 1.47 -0.64
N LEU A 70 -20.86 2.58 0.08
CA LEU A 70 -21.06 3.93 -0.47
C LEU A 70 -20.08 4.25 -1.61
N ALA A 71 -18.87 3.71 -1.55
CA ALA A 71 -17.80 3.91 -2.53
C ALA A 71 -17.89 2.97 -3.75
N LEU A 72 -18.76 1.94 -3.76
CA LEU A 72 -18.89 1.01 -4.90
C LEU A 72 -19.20 1.72 -6.23
N GLY A 73 -20.06 2.75 -6.19
CA GLY A 73 -20.40 3.58 -7.34
C GLY A 73 -19.47 4.77 -7.57
N GLY A 74 -18.42 4.89 -6.76
CA GLY A 74 -17.52 6.02 -6.65
C GLY A 74 -17.94 7.06 -5.61
N ILE A 75 -16.97 7.88 -5.20
CA ILE A 75 -17.13 9.00 -4.28
C ILE A 75 -17.47 10.27 -5.07
N SER A 76 -18.48 10.99 -4.59
CA SER A 76 -19.06 12.19 -5.18
C SER A 76 -19.30 13.24 -4.09
N PRO A 77 -19.61 14.50 -4.43
CA PRO A 77 -19.94 15.50 -3.43
C PRO A 77 -21.16 15.13 -2.57
N ALA A 78 -22.02 14.21 -3.03
CA ALA A 78 -23.24 13.82 -2.33
C ALA A 78 -22.99 12.80 -1.19
N ASN A 79 -21.98 11.93 -1.32
CA ASN A 79 -21.64 10.90 -0.33
C ASN A 79 -20.29 11.16 0.38
N LEU A 80 -19.47 12.10 -0.11
CA LEU A 80 -18.16 12.43 0.48
C LEU A 80 -18.20 12.63 2.00
N GLY A 81 -19.14 13.44 2.50
CA GLY A 81 -19.21 13.72 3.94
C GLY A 81 -19.46 12.49 4.79
N GLN A 82 -20.21 11.51 4.27
CA GLN A 82 -20.49 10.25 4.96
C GLN A 82 -19.28 9.33 4.90
N VAL A 83 -18.71 9.12 3.71
CA VAL A 83 -17.48 8.32 3.52
C VAL A 83 -16.34 8.82 4.41
N THR A 84 -16.09 10.13 4.44
CA THR A 84 -15.06 10.72 5.29
C THR A 84 -15.34 10.50 6.78
N THR A 85 -16.61 10.61 7.21
CA THR A 85 -16.99 10.38 8.62
C THR A 85 -16.72 8.93 9.02
N ASP A 86 -17.14 7.99 8.19
CA ASP A 86 -17.00 6.56 8.43
C ASP A 86 -15.52 6.16 8.45
N LEU A 87 -14.75 6.56 7.44
CA LEU A 87 -13.32 6.26 7.36
C LEU A 87 -12.51 6.93 8.48
N THR A 88 -12.91 8.11 8.97
CA THR A 88 -12.28 8.73 10.15
C THR A 88 -12.50 7.90 11.42
N ALA A 89 -13.71 7.34 11.59
CA ALA A 89 -14.01 6.44 12.70
C ALA A 89 -13.24 5.12 12.58
N VAL A 90 -13.08 4.61 11.36
CA VAL A 90 -12.26 3.42 11.06
C VAL A 90 -10.80 3.68 11.40
N GLU A 91 -10.19 4.75 10.87
CA GLU A 91 -8.80 5.13 11.14
C GLU A 91 -8.54 5.26 12.65
N SER A 92 -9.43 5.96 13.37
CA SER A 92 -9.34 6.12 14.82
C SER A 92 -9.44 4.79 15.55
N GLY A 93 -10.37 3.93 15.15
CA GLY A 93 -10.59 2.62 15.73
C GLY A 93 -9.40 1.68 15.56
N ILE A 94 -8.84 1.62 14.34
CA ILE A 94 -7.65 0.80 14.06
C ILE A 94 -6.46 1.31 14.87
N ASN A 95 -6.21 2.63 14.90
CA ASN A 95 -5.14 3.20 15.70
C ASN A 95 -5.30 2.92 17.20
N ASN A 96 -6.52 2.94 17.71
CA ASN A 96 -6.80 2.57 19.10
C ASN A 96 -6.52 1.08 19.38
N ILE A 97 -6.83 0.18 18.44
CA ILE A 97 -6.48 -1.24 18.54
C ILE A 97 -4.96 -1.43 18.53
N LEU A 98 -4.26 -0.81 17.59
CA LEU A 98 -2.79 -0.87 17.46
C LEU A 98 -2.06 -0.36 18.71
N ASN A 99 -2.63 0.65 19.38
CA ASN A 99 -2.09 1.18 20.64
C ASN A 99 -2.52 0.38 21.88
N ASN A 100 -3.42 -0.59 21.73
CA ASN A 100 -3.92 -1.42 22.82
C ASN A 100 -3.33 -2.83 22.76
N LYS A 101 -2.24 -3.03 23.52
CA LYS A 101 -1.55 -4.33 23.62
C LYS A 101 -2.46 -5.50 24.03
N THR A 102 -3.52 -5.22 24.80
CA THR A 102 -4.47 -6.27 25.21
C THR A 102 -5.35 -6.69 24.06
N MET A 103 -5.78 -5.75 23.20
CA MET A 103 -6.54 -6.07 21.99
C MET A 103 -5.68 -6.82 20.99
N LEU A 104 -4.45 -6.36 20.70
CA LEU A 104 -3.55 -7.08 19.81
C LEU A 104 -3.32 -8.53 20.27
N ALA A 105 -3.00 -8.73 21.55
CA ALA A 105 -2.81 -10.08 22.09
C ALA A 105 -4.08 -10.96 22.04
N GLN A 106 -5.28 -10.36 21.97
CA GLN A 106 -6.53 -11.10 21.78
C GLN A 106 -6.73 -11.49 20.31
N ILE A 107 -6.41 -10.61 19.38
CA ILE A 107 -6.47 -10.86 17.93
C ILE A 107 -5.47 -11.97 17.57
N GLU A 108 -4.22 -11.84 18.01
CA GLU A 108 -3.10 -12.74 17.72
C GLU A 108 -3.16 -14.08 18.49
N LYS A 109 -4.26 -14.34 19.21
CA LYS A 109 -4.33 -15.44 20.15
C LYS A 109 -4.26 -16.78 19.43
N GLY A 110 -3.19 -17.53 19.72
CA GLY A 110 -2.96 -18.87 19.18
C GLY A 110 -2.02 -18.88 17.98
N GLU A 111 -1.55 -17.71 17.54
CA GLU A 111 -0.58 -17.59 16.48
C GLU A 111 0.85 -17.88 16.94
N THR A 112 1.70 -18.23 15.96
CA THR A 112 3.15 -18.19 16.18
C THR A 112 3.61 -16.73 16.29
N ALA A 113 4.76 -16.48 16.92
CA ALA A 113 5.25 -15.10 17.07
C ALA A 113 5.39 -14.36 15.72
N ASN A 114 5.84 -15.05 14.67
CA ASN A 114 5.97 -14.45 13.33
C ASN A 114 4.61 -14.15 12.70
N ALA A 115 3.62 -15.02 12.87
CA ALA A 115 2.26 -14.80 12.38
C ALA A 115 1.60 -13.64 13.11
N ALA A 116 1.69 -13.59 14.45
CA ALA A 116 1.22 -12.47 15.26
C ALA A 116 1.85 -11.13 14.83
N ALA A 117 3.17 -11.11 14.61
CA ALA A 117 3.84 -9.91 14.11
C ALA A 117 3.34 -9.49 12.73
N LEU A 118 3.08 -10.45 11.83
CA LEU A 118 2.51 -10.19 10.51
C LEU A 118 1.08 -9.66 10.60
N THR A 119 0.23 -10.23 11.45
CA THR A 119 -1.12 -9.75 11.75
C THR A 119 -1.13 -8.31 12.27
N THR A 120 -0.20 -7.96 13.16
CA THR A 120 -0.03 -6.56 13.59
C THR A 120 0.40 -5.65 12.43
N ILE A 121 1.33 -6.09 11.57
CA ILE A 121 1.78 -5.30 10.40
C ILE A 121 0.62 -5.12 9.42
N HIS A 122 -0.14 -6.17 9.10
CA HIS A 122 -1.33 -6.11 8.28
C HIS A 122 -2.32 -5.06 8.79
N LEU A 123 -2.60 -5.03 10.09
CA LEU A 123 -3.49 -4.02 10.67
C LEU A 123 -2.91 -2.59 10.58
N GLN A 124 -1.59 -2.42 10.69
CA GLN A 124 -0.93 -1.13 10.45
C GLN A 124 -1.06 -0.69 8.99
N THR A 125 -0.88 -1.62 8.05
CA THR A 125 -1.08 -1.36 6.63
C THR A 125 -2.50 -0.87 6.37
N VAL A 126 -3.53 -1.55 6.91
CA VAL A 126 -4.93 -1.11 6.76
C VAL A 126 -5.12 0.32 7.29
N ALA A 127 -4.53 0.67 8.44
CA ALA A 127 -4.58 2.05 8.95
C ALA A 127 -3.97 3.06 7.95
N THR A 128 -2.81 2.74 7.39
CA THR A 128 -2.15 3.61 6.40
C THR A 128 -2.96 3.74 5.12
N GLN A 129 -3.60 2.66 4.65
CA GLN A 129 -4.47 2.68 3.47
C GLN A 129 -5.70 3.57 3.68
N VAL A 130 -6.36 3.44 4.84
CA VAL A 130 -7.50 4.30 5.20
C VAL A 130 -7.05 5.77 5.32
N ALA A 131 -5.88 6.03 5.92
CA ALA A 131 -5.33 7.37 6.01
C ALA A 131 -5.03 7.98 4.64
N LEU A 132 -4.47 7.20 3.70
CA LEU A 132 -4.22 7.65 2.33
C LEU A 132 -5.52 7.97 1.60
N GLN A 133 -6.54 7.13 1.78
CA GLN A 133 -7.87 7.35 1.22
C GLN A 133 -8.45 8.69 1.66
N LEU A 134 -8.48 8.94 2.96
CA LEU A 134 -8.98 10.18 3.57
C LEU A 134 -8.21 11.42 3.10
N ASN A 135 -6.87 11.34 3.12
CA ASN A 135 -6.02 12.51 2.93
C ASN A 135 -5.80 12.88 1.46
N LYS A 136 -6.03 11.94 0.53
CA LYS A 136 -5.71 12.13 -0.90
C LYS A 136 -6.91 11.87 -1.80
N TYR A 137 -7.49 10.68 -1.74
CA TYR A 137 -8.34 10.19 -2.82
C TYR A 137 -9.81 10.58 -2.69
N ASP A 138 -10.37 10.62 -1.48
CA ASP A 138 -11.76 11.01 -1.23
C ASP A 138 -12.13 12.33 -1.92
N ALA A 139 -11.34 13.38 -1.66
CA ALA A 139 -11.58 14.71 -2.22
C ALA A 139 -11.31 14.78 -3.72
N MET A 140 -10.30 14.05 -4.23
CA MET A 140 -9.98 14.02 -5.65
C MET A 140 -11.05 13.29 -6.45
N GLU A 141 -11.58 12.20 -5.93
CA GLU A 141 -12.62 11.41 -6.57
C GLU A 141 -13.96 12.15 -6.60
N ALA A 142 -14.31 12.81 -5.49
CA ALA A 142 -15.49 13.69 -5.44
C ALA A 142 -15.45 14.82 -6.48
N GLN A 143 -14.28 15.17 -7.00
CA GLN A 143 -14.08 16.15 -8.08
C GLN A 143 -14.05 15.52 -9.48
N GLY A 144 -14.34 14.21 -9.60
CA GLY A 144 -14.41 13.48 -10.87
C GLY A 144 -13.05 13.00 -11.39
N SER A 145 -12.05 12.85 -10.54
CA SER A 145 -10.72 12.37 -10.94
C SER A 145 -10.72 10.87 -11.25
N ASN A 146 -10.49 10.50 -12.52
CA ASN A 146 -10.28 9.10 -12.93
C ASN A 146 -9.07 8.45 -12.26
N LEU A 147 -8.12 9.25 -11.78
CA LEU A 147 -6.97 8.78 -11.02
C LEU A 147 -7.40 8.31 -9.64
N ALA A 148 -8.28 9.08 -9.00
CA ALA A 148 -8.75 8.78 -7.66
C ALA A 148 -9.69 7.57 -7.63
N LEU A 149 -10.46 7.32 -8.70
CA LEU A 149 -11.24 6.08 -8.82
C LEU A 149 -10.38 4.81 -8.67
N ARG A 150 -9.15 4.83 -9.20
CA ARG A 150 -8.22 3.71 -9.04
C ARG A 150 -7.65 3.66 -7.63
N GLY A 151 -7.08 4.76 -7.15
CA GLY A 151 -6.53 4.82 -5.79
C GLY A 151 -7.55 4.45 -4.71
N THR A 152 -8.81 4.88 -4.84
CA THR A 152 -9.90 4.46 -3.95
C THR A 152 -10.16 2.97 -4.01
N ALA A 153 -10.23 2.43 -5.22
CA ALA A 153 -10.48 1.02 -5.39
C ALA A 153 -9.31 0.18 -4.83
N ASP A 154 -8.08 0.60 -5.05
CA ASP A 154 -6.87 -0.06 -4.54
C ASP A 154 -6.85 -0.01 -3.00
N ASN A 155 -6.96 1.18 -2.36
CA ASN A 155 -6.94 1.29 -0.90
C ASN A 155 -8.01 0.46 -0.17
N LEU A 156 -9.24 0.49 -0.69
CA LEU A 156 -10.35 -0.21 -0.07
C LEU A 156 -10.30 -1.71 -0.34
N LEU A 157 -9.92 -2.15 -1.55
CA LEU A 157 -9.74 -3.57 -1.84
C LEU A 157 -8.54 -4.15 -1.10
N ASP A 158 -7.41 -3.45 -1.04
CA ASP A 158 -6.24 -3.89 -0.28
C ASP A 158 -6.60 -4.07 1.20
N SER A 159 -7.38 -3.13 1.77
CA SER A 159 -7.85 -3.23 3.15
C SER A 159 -8.71 -4.48 3.38
N ILE A 160 -9.58 -4.81 2.43
CA ILE A 160 -10.40 -6.03 2.44
C ILE A 160 -9.49 -7.26 2.32
N ASP A 161 -8.65 -7.31 1.29
CA ASP A 161 -7.81 -8.45 0.96
C ASP A 161 -6.83 -8.77 2.09
N ILE A 162 -6.24 -7.75 2.73
CA ILE A 162 -5.37 -7.91 3.90
C ILE A 162 -6.13 -8.56 5.06
N VAL A 163 -7.30 -8.03 5.43
CA VAL A 163 -8.07 -8.56 6.57
C VAL A 163 -8.67 -9.94 6.27
N GLN A 164 -9.11 -10.17 5.04
CA GLN A 164 -9.75 -11.43 4.64
C GLN A 164 -8.75 -12.58 4.47
N ASN A 165 -7.52 -12.29 4.02
CA ASN A 165 -6.47 -13.29 3.89
C ASN A 165 -5.65 -13.51 5.18
N ASP A 166 -5.84 -12.67 6.19
CA ASP A 166 -5.32 -12.89 7.54
C ASP A 166 -6.40 -13.53 8.43
N ALA A 167 -6.23 -14.81 8.76
CA ALA A 167 -7.23 -15.55 9.51
C ALA A 167 -7.52 -14.95 10.90
N ALA A 168 -6.52 -14.36 11.57
CA ALA A 168 -6.69 -13.76 12.89
C ALA A 168 -7.45 -12.43 12.78
N LEU A 169 -7.12 -11.58 11.81
CA LEU A 169 -7.87 -10.35 11.53
C LEU A 169 -9.30 -10.66 11.07
N ASN A 170 -9.50 -11.63 10.19
CA ASN A 170 -10.82 -12.05 9.73
C ASN A 170 -11.72 -12.47 10.91
N VAL A 171 -11.21 -13.34 11.80
CA VAL A 171 -11.96 -13.76 13.00
C VAL A 171 -12.22 -12.57 13.92
N ALA A 172 -11.23 -11.70 14.15
CA ALA A 172 -11.38 -10.52 14.99
C ALA A 172 -12.38 -9.49 14.41
N ALA A 173 -12.49 -9.43 13.08
CA ALA A 173 -13.48 -8.65 12.35
C ALA A 173 -14.88 -9.30 12.34
N GLY A 174 -15.05 -10.47 12.98
CA GLY A 174 -16.34 -11.16 13.09
C GLY A 174 -16.62 -12.17 11.98
N GLY A 175 -15.60 -12.50 11.17
CA GLY A 175 -15.63 -13.59 10.19
C GLY A 175 -15.40 -14.97 10.82
N ASN A 176 -14.97 -15.94 10.00
CA ASN A 176 -14.79 -17.34 10.40
C ASN A 176 -13.36 -17.87 10.20
N GLY A 177 -12.42 -16.98 9.90
CA GLY A 177 -11.02 -17.30 9.59
C GLY A 177 -10.76 -17.65 8.13
N ASN A 178 -11.77 -17.53 7.26
CA ASN A 178 -11.64 -17.69 5.83
C ASN A 178 -12.20 -16.45 5.13
N ALA A 179 -11.60 -16.13 3.99
CA ALA A 179 -12.05 -15.04 3.13
C ALA A 179 -13.50 -15.23 2.68
N GLY A 180 -14.26 -14.13 2.65
CA GLY A 180 -15.62 -14.10 2.14
C GLY A 180 -16.41 -12.88 2.61
N HIS A 181 -17.72 -13.06 2.73
CA HIS A 181 -18.68 -11.93 2.85
C HIS A 181 -19.25 -11.75 4.27
N ILE A 182 -18.60 -12.32 5.27
CA ILE A 182 -19.06 -12.31 6.67
C ILE A 182 -18.08 -11.50 7.51
N GLY A 183 -18.63 -10.65 8.38
CA GLY A 183 -17.85 -9.80 9.28
C GLY A 183 -17.56 -8.43 8.67
N GLY A 184 -16.68 -7.69 9.33
CA GLY A 184 -16.14 -6.43 8.85
C GLY A 184 -15.01 -6.62 7.84
N PHE A 185 -14.72 -5.58 7.04
CA PHE A 185 -13.77 -5.66 5.92
C PHE A 185 -14.10 -6.83 4.98
N ALA A 186 -15.38 -7.10 4.78
CA ALA A 186 -15.84 -8.25 4.02
C ALA A 186 -15.73 -7.98 2.52
N GLU A 187 -15.56 -9.06 1.74
CA GLU A 187 -15.46 -8.96 0.30
C GLU A 187 -16.70 -8.36 -0.34
N MET A 188 -16.47 -7.37 -1.22
CA MET A 188 -17.50 -6.64 -1.94
C MET A 188 -17.85 -7.33 -3.27
N PRO A 189 -19.06 -7.88 -3.43
CA PRO A 189 -19.46 -8.56 -4.66
C PRO A 189 -19.50 -7.58 -5.83
N GLY A 190 -18.93 -7.97 -6.97
CA GLY A 190 -18.89 -7.14 -8.19
C GLY A 190 -17.74 -6.14 -8.25
N GLY A 191 -16.94 -6.01 -7.19
CA GLY A 191 -15.72 -5.20 -7.14
C GLY A 191 -15.95 -3.69 -7.16
N LEU A 192 -14.93 -2.93 -6.76
CA LEU A 192 -14.91 -1.47 -6.89
C LEU A 192 -14.63 -1.06 -8.34
N MET A 193 -15.26 0.02 -8.79
CA MET A 193 -15.09 0.52 -10.17
C MET A 193 -13.66 1.04 -10.38
N GLY A 194 -12.89 0.42 -11.27
CA GLY A 194 -11.58 0.94 -11.70
C GLY A 194 -10.46 -0.09 -11.87
N THR A 195 -10.64 -1.36 -11.51
CA THR A 195 -9.52 -2.17 -10.96
C THR A 195 -8.79 -3.12 -11.88
N VAL A 196 -9.22 -3.39 -13.13
CA VAL A 196 -8.75 -4.63 -13.79
C VAL A 196 -7.74 -4.48 -14.95
N THR A 197 -7.29 -3.27 -15.27
CA THR A 197 -6.34 -3.07 -16.39
C THR A 197 -4.93 -2.87 -15.88
N LYS A 198 -4.07 -3.88 -16.13
CA LYS A 198 -2.63 -3.79 -15.90
C LYS A 198 -2.03 -2.57 -16.59
N PHE A 199 -1.05 -1.95 -15.95
CA PHE A 199 -0.36 -0.79 -16.48
C PHE A 199 0.74 -1.22 -17.46
N GLN A 200 0.73 -0.64 -18.66
CA GLN A 200 1.77 -0.89 -19.66
C GLN A 200 2.96 0.04 -19.39
N ASP A 201 4.09 -0.57 -19.02
CA ASP A 201 5.30 0.18 -18.72
C ASP A 201 6.01 0.69 -19.98
N ASN A 202 6.69 1.82 -19.82
CA ASN A 202 7.79 2.23 -20.68
C ASN A 202 9.13 1.63 -20.18
N GLN A 203 10.22 1.85 -20.92
CA GLN A 203 11.52 1.27 -20.55
C GLN A 203 12.04 1.72 -19.18
N VAL A 204 11.79 2.97 -18.78
CA VAL A 204 12.24 3.53 -17.49
C VAL A 204 11.50 2.85 -16.34
N GLN A 205 10.17 2.75 -16.45
CA GLN A 205 9.32 2.02 -15.51
C GLN A 205 9.71 0.55 -15.44
N THR A 206 9.99 -0.07 -16.59
CA THR A 206 10.40 -1.47 -16.61
C THR A 206 11.70 -1.73 -15.86
N ASN A 207 12.67 -0.84 -16.02
CA ASN A 207 13.96 -0.95 -15.32
C ASN A 207 13.80 -0.69 -13.82
N PHE A 208 12.97 0.29 -13.46
CA PHE A 208 12.65 0.60 -12.08
C PHE A 208 12.02 -0.61 -11.39
N TRP A 209 10.92 -1.14 -11.92
CA TRP A 209 10.22 -2.27 -11.30
C TRP A 209 11.08 -3.51 -11.18
N ALA A 210 11.90 -3.80 -12.20
CA ALA A 210 12.84 -4.90 -12.13
C ALA A 210 13.89 -4.75 -11.02
N ALA A 211 14.35 -3.53 -10.74
CA ALA A 211 15.26 -3.25 -9.64
C ALA A 211 14.53 -3.28 -8.28
N PHE A 212 13.40 -2.58 -8.19
CA PHE A 212 12.58 -2.48 -6.98
C PHE A 212 12.19 -3.86 -6.48
N LEU A 213 11.65 -4.70 -7.35
CA LEU A 213 11.24 -6.07 -7.05
C LEU A 213 12.40 -6.96 -6.61
N ALA A 214 13.52 -6.88 -7.34
CA ALA A 214 14.70 -7.66 -7.03
C ALA A 214 15.28 -7.30 -5.66
N GLU A 215 15.28 -6.01 -5.32
CA GLU A 215 15.72 -5.52 -4.03
C GLU A 215 14.78 -5.94 -2.90
N ALA A 216 13.45 -5.80 -3.08
CA ALA A 216 12.45 -6.22 -2.09
C ALA A 216 12.66 -7.69 -1.67
N ASN A 217 12.82 -8.57 -2.67
CA ASN A 217 13.08 -9.99 -2.44
C ASN A 217 14.43 -10.27 -1.77
N THR A 218 15.44 -9.45 -2.07
CA THR A 218 16.76 -9.57 -1.43
C THR A 218 16.72 -9.08 0.01
N ILE A 219 16.00 -7.98 0.30
CA ILE A 219 15.75 -7.47 1.65
C ILE A 219 15.02 -8.55 2.45
N ASN A 220 13.92 -9.09 1.94
CA ASN A 220 13.20 -10.20 2.57
C ASN A 220 14.15 -11.35 2.93
N ALA A 221 14.88 -11.89 1.94
CA ALA A 221 15.79 -13.01 2.16
C ALA A 221 16.86 -12.71 3.23
N THR A 222 17.31 -11.46 3.33
CA THR A 222 18.26 -11.01 4.36
C THR A 222 17.61 -10.92 5.74
N LEU A 223 16.42 -10.33 5.84
CA LEU A 223 15.68 -10.24 7.09
C LEU A 223 15.31 -11.63 7.63
N GLN A 224 14.89 -12.57 6.77
CA GLN A 224 14.63 -13.96 7.19
C GLN A 224 15.88 -14.65 7.76
N LYS A 225 17.06 -14.41 7.16
CA LYS A 225 18.33 -14.94 7.69
C LYS A 225 18.67 -14.34 9.04
N ILE A 226 18.42 -13.04 9.26
CA ILE A 226 18.66 -12.39 10.55
C ILE A 226 17.69 -12.94 11.60
N ALA A 227 16.41 -13.05 11.27
CA ALA A 227 15.37 -13.58 12.16
C ALA A 227 15.74 -15.00 12.67
N THR A 228 16.24 -15.84 11.77
CA THR A 228 16.65 -17.22 12.09
C THR A 228 18.07 -17.35 12.66
N GLY A 229 18.82 -16.25 12.77
CA GLY A 229 20.19 -16.23 13.30
C GLY A 229 21.28 -16.67 12.32
N GLY A 230 20.96 -16.82 11.03
CA GLY A 230 21.91 -17.10 9.96
C GLY A 230 22.67 -15.88 9.44
N ALA A 231 22.30 -14.67 9.87
CA ALA A 231 23.00 -13.42 9.59
C ALA A 231 22.89 -12.45 10.78
N ALA A 232 23.75 -11.43 10.82
CA ALA A 232 23.69 -10.37 11.82
C ALA A 232 22.92 -9.16 11.29
N ALA A 233 22.16 -8.48 12.17
CA ALA A 233 21.65 -7.16 11.88
C ALA A 233 22.80 -6.16 11.72
N THR A 234 22.64 -5.18 10.82
CA THR A 234 23.66 -4.16 10.56
C THR A 234 23.02 -2.78 10.34
N GLN A 235 23.74 -1.73 10.70
CA GLN A 235 23.32 -0.35 10.38
C GLN A 235 23.23 -0.12 8.87
N THR A 236 24.08 -0.78 8.08
CA THR A 236 24.04 -0.74 6.61
C THR A 236 22.71 -1.22 6.06
N LEU A 237 22.15 -2.30 6.60
CA LEU A 237 20.84 -2.80 6.17
C LEU A 237 19.71 -1.82 6.51
N ILE A 238 19.75 -1.19 7.69
CA ILE A 238 18.79 -0.13 8.06
C ILE A 238 18.86 1.04 7.07
N THR A 239 20.06 1.54 6.76
CA THR A 239 20.25 2.59 5.75
C THR A 239 19.75 2.15 4.38
N GLN A 240 19.93 0.87 4.03
CA GLN A 240 19.49 0.32 2.76
C GLN A 240 17.96 0.25 2.64
N ILE A 241 17.25 -0.12 3.71
CA ILE A 241 15.78 -0.10 3.75
C ILE A 241 15.25 1.33 3.59
N HIS A 242 15.87 2.31 4.27
CA HIS A 242 15.54 3.72 4.04
C HIS A 242 15.77 4.16 2.59
N ASN A 243 16.91 3.76 2.00
CA ASN A 243 17.20 4.09 0.60
C ASN A 243 16.22 3.43 -0.37
N TYR A 244 15.77 2.21 -0.06
CA TYR A 244 14.77 1.48 -0.85
C TYR A 244 13.42 2.19 -0.82
N GLN A 245 12.94 2.60 0.35
CA GLN A 245 11.73 3.41 0.49
C GLN A 245 11.85 4.73 -0.29
N GLN A 246 12.96 5.45 -0.14
CA GLN A 246 13.18 6.71 -0.86
C GLN A 246 13.35 6.51 -2.37
N PHE A 247 13.86 5.36 -2.80
CA PHE A 247 13.94 5.03 -4.22
C PHE A 247 12.54 4.89 -4.84
N GLY A 248 11.60 4.25 -4.13
CA GLY A 248 10.18 4.21 -4.51
C GLY A 248 9.57 5.60 -4.60
N ALA A 249 9.64 6.36 -3.51
CA ALA A 249 9.05 7.69 -3.41
C ALA A 249 9.60 8.68 -4.47
N ASN A 250 10.91 8.67 -4.72
CA ASN A 250 11.53 9.54 -5.73
C ASN A 250 11.13 9.16 -7.15
N PHE A 251 11.00 7.86 -7.42
CA PHE A 251 10.56 7.41 -8.74
C PHE A 251 9.11 7.78 -9.00
N ASP A 252 8.25 7.54 -8.00
CA ASP A 252 6.84 7.89 -8.04
C ASP A 252 6.62 9.38 -8.39
N ALA A 253 7.28 10.26 -7.64
CA ALA A 253 7.24 11.71 -7.85
C ALA A 253 7.69 12.14 -9.26
N ALA A 254 8.52 11.33 -9.93
CA ALA A 254 9.05 11.62 -11.26
C ALA A 254 8.18 11.09 -12.42
N GLN A 255 7.25 10.15 -12.19
CA GLN A 255 6.45 9.53 -13.26
C GLN A 255 5.15 10.27 -13.59
N GLY A 256 4.68 11.15 -12.70
CA GLY A 256 3.46 11.95 -12.88
C GLY A 256 2.17 11.22 -12.48
N ALA A 257 1.07 11.97 -12.39
CA ALA A 257 -0.10 11.62 -11.60
C ALA A 257 -0.79 10.27 -11.92
N ILE A 258 -0.70 9.76 -13.15
CA ILE A 258 -1.26 8.44 -13.51
C ILE A 258 -0.49 7.30 -12.83
N PHE A 259 0.83 7.42 -12.74
CA PHE A 259 1.66 6.42 -12.09
C PHE A 259 1.50 6.49 -10.57
N GLN A 260 1.46 7.71 -10.02
CA GLN A 260 1.23 7.93 -8.59
C GLN A 260 -0.05 7.26 -8.11
N ALA A 261 -1.18 7.59 -8.76
CA ALA A 261 -2.48 7.07 -8.37
C ALA A 261 -2.66 5.55 -8.51
N ARG A 262 -1.65 4.83 -9.03
CA ARG A 262 -1.65 3.37 -9.19
C ARG A 262 -0.68 2.67 -8.27
N PHE A 263 0.33 3.38 -7.76
CA PHE A 263 1.46 2.78 -7.08
C PHE A 263 1.82 3.52 -5.79
N ASP A 264 1.04 4.52 -5.37
CA ASP A 264 1.23 5.24 -4.12
C ASP A 264 1.23 4.28 -2.91
N ASN A 265 0.48 3.18 -2.98
CA ASN A 265 0.40 2.15 -1.95
C ASN A 265 1.69 1.33 -1.85
N GLU A 266 2.27 0.97 -2.99
CA GLU A 266 3.46 0.12 -3.06
C GLU A 266 4.77 0.93 -3.04
N LEU A 267 4.73 2.25 -3.31
CA LEU A 267 5.94 3.08 -3.49
C LEU A 267 6.10 4.24 -2.51
N LEU A 268 5.03 4.75 -1.91
CA LEU A 268 5.08 6.00 -1.14
C LEU A 268 4.50 5.86 0.27
N SER A 269 3.44 5.07 0.41
CA SER A 269 2.62 4.93 1.62
C SER A 269 2.23 3.46 1.82
N GLY A 270 1.08 3.17 2.43
CA GLY A 270 0.53 1.81 2.53
C GLY A 270 1.48 0.79 3.19
N THR A 271 1.71 -0.31 2.48
CA THR A 271 2.51 -1.47 2.91
C THR A 271 3.99 -1.15 3.02
N LEU A 272 4.58 -0.48 2.01
CA LEU A 272 6.02 -0.23 1.96
C LEU A 272 6.50 0.59 3.16
N GLU A 273 5.74 1.61 3.57
CA GLU A 273 6.05 2.42 4.74
C GLU A 273 5.97 1.61 6.03
N ALA A 274 4.89 0.83 6.22
CA ALA A 274 4.69 0.00 7.39
C ALA A 274 5.79 -1.07 7.52
N ASP A 275 6.11 -1.77 6.44
CA ASP A 275 7.15 -2.80 6.40
C ASP A 275 8.54 -2.22 6.65
N SER A 276 8.85 -1.07 6.04
CA SER A 276 10.10 -0.36 6.28
C SER A 276 10.25 0.04 7.74
N ALA A 277 9.22 0.65 8.33
CA ALA A 277 9.24 1.07 9.73
C ALA A 277 9.43 -0.11 10.69
N ASN A 278 8.74 -1.24 10.46
CA ASN A 278 8.87 -2.43 11.29
C ASN A 278 10.23 -3.12 11.11
N ALA A 279 10.72 -3.25 9.88
CA ALA A 279 12.05 -3.80 9.63
C ALA A 279 13.13 -2.97 10.32
N ILE A 280 13.08 -1.63 10.20
CA ILE A 280 14.02 -0.72 10.83
C ILE A 280 13.93 -0.82 12.36
N LYS A 281 12.72 -0.84 12.92
CA LYS A 281 12.49 -0.95 14.37
C LYS A 281 13.08 -2.25 14.94
N GLY A 282 12.74 -3.39 14.35
CA GLY A 282 13.26 -4.68 14.80
C GLY A 282 14.77 -4.81 14.63
N LEU A 283 15.33 -4.34 13.51
CA LEU A 283 16.79 -4.30 13.33
C LEU A 283 17.47 -3.41 14.38
N THR A 284 16.87 -2.27 14.72
CA THR A 284 17.39 -1.35 15.74
C THR A 284 17.35 -1.97 17.13
N GLY A 285 16.28 -2.67 17.50
CA GLY A 285 16.20 -3.41 18.78
C GLY A 285 17.31 -4.45 18.90
N ILE A 286 17.51 -5.24 17.84
CA ILE A 286 18.61 -6.22 17.77
C ILE A 286 19.99 -5.55 17.92
N LEU A 287 20.22 -4.42 17.24
CA LEU A 287 21.50 -3.68 17.34
C LEU A 287 21.72 -3.05 18.72
N ASN A 288 20.66 -2.66 19.40
CA ASN A 288 20.70 -2.15 20.77
C ASN A 288 20.91 -3.25 21.82
N GLY A 289 20.90 -4.52 21.41
CA GLY A 289 21.19 -5.66 22.27
C GLY A 289 19.97 -6.20 23.01
N ASP A 290 18.78 -6.09 22.44
CA ASP A 290 17.57 -6.72 22.97
C ASP A 290 17.76 -8.23 23.16
N GLN A 291 17.16 -8.77 24.23
CA GLN A 291 17.33 -10.16 24.67
C GLN A 291 15.98 -10.77 25.07
N GLY A 292 15.95 -12.10 25.17
CA GLY A 292 14.78 -12.84 25.63
C GLY A 292 13.54 -12.56 24.78
N ALA A 293 12.44 -12.17 25.43
CA ALA A 293 11.18 -11.88 24.76
C ALA A 293 11.26 -10.69 23.78
N ALA A 294 12.07 -9.67 24.10
CA ALA A 294 12.25 -8.51 23.22
C ALA A 294 12.92 -8.94 21.91
N LEU A 295 14.04 -9.68 21.99
CA LEU A 295 14.72 -10.21 20.82
C LEU A 295 13.83 -11.14 19.98
N ALA A 296 12.99 -11.95 20.63
CA ALA A 296 12.05 -12.80 19.92
C ALA A 296 11.00 -11.97 19.14
N ALA A 297 10.51 -10.89 19.74
CA ALA A 297 9.59 -9.96 19.08
C ALA A 297 10.26 -9.22 17.92
N ASP A 298 11.50 -8.75 18.09
CA ASP A 298 12.24 -8.08 17.01
C ASP A 298 12.47 -9.01 15.82
N LYS A 299 12.83 -10.27 16.09
CA LYS A 299 13.02 -11.29 15.05
C LYS A 299 11.73 -11.63 14.31
N ALA A 300 10.62 -11.71 15.02
CA ALA A 300 9.31 -11.90 14.42
C ALA A 300 8.91 -10.70 13.56
N MET A 301 9.14 -9.48 14.06
CA MET A 301 8.85 -8.23 13.35
C MET A 301 9.63 -8.11 12.04
N ILE A 302 10.94 -8.36 12.05
CA ILE A 302 11.73 -8.30 10.80
C ILE A 302 11.39 -9.44 9.84
N ALA A 303 10.99 -10.62 10.35
CA ALA A 303 10.52 -11.71 9.50
C ALA A 303 9.20 -11.36 8.82
N ALA A 304 8.27 -10.77 9.56
CA ALA A 304 6.98 -10.32 9.05
C ALA A 304 7.14 -9.19 8.02
N ALA A 305 7.90 -8.13 8.35
CA ALA A 305 8.20 -7.05 7.42
C ALA A 305 8.92 -7.54 6.14
N GLY A 306 9.77 -8.56 6.27
CA GLY A 306 10.35 -9.25 5.11
C GLY A 306 9.29 -9.85 4.18
N GLN A 307 8.25 -10.49 4.73
CA GLN A 307 7.15 -11.02 3.92
C GLN A 307 6.34 -9.91 3.26
N GLY A 308 6.14 -8.77 3.94
CA GLY A 308 5.49 -7.60 3.36
C GLY A 308 6.21 -7.05 2.13
N PHE A 309 7.54 -6.84 2.20
CA PHE A 309 8.33 -6.47 1.01
C PHE A 309 8.20 -7.48 -0.15
N HIS A 310 8.04 -8.77 0.16
CA HIS A 310 7.81 -9.79 -0.86
C HIS A 310 6.40 -9.72 -1.46
N ALA A 311 5.40 -9.40 -0.64
CA ALA A 311 4.03 -9.20 -1.08
C ALA A 311 3.91 -7.97 -1.98
N ASP A 312 4.53 -6.84 -1.63
CA ASP A 312 4.57 -5.63 -2.47
C ASP A 312 5.19 -5.92 -3.84
N ALA A 313 6.29 -6.68 -3.85
CA ALA A 313 6.88 -7.16 -5.08
C ALA A 313 5.90 -8.02 -5.89
N ALA A 314 5.20 -8.95 -5.25
CA ALA A 314 4.22 -9.79 -5.92
C ALA A 314 3.07 -8.96 -6.52
N ASP A 315 2.57 -7.96 -5.79
CA ASP A 315 1.47 -7.11 -6.23
C ASP A 315 1.84 -6.26 -7.45
N VAL A 316 2.95 -5.50 -7.37
CA VAL A 316 3.52 -4.77 -8.51
C VAL A 316 3.70 -5.69 -9.73
N SER A 317 4.18 -6.92 -9.49
CA SER A 317 4.38 -7.88 -10.58
C SER A 317 3.08 -8.34 -11.24
N GLY A 318 1.99 -8.35 -10.47
CA GLY A 318 0.63 -8.61 -10.91
C GLY A 318 0.03 -7.44 -11.70
N ASN A 319 0.34 -6.21 -11.29
CA ASN A 319 -0.31 -4.99 -11.78
C ASN A 319 0.32 -4.38 -13.03
N ASN A 320 1.53 -4.80 -13.42
CA ASN A 320 2.27 -4.22 -14.55
C ASN A 320 2.54 -5.20 -15.71
N ILE A 321 2.70 -4.63 -16.90
CA ILE A 321 3.19 -5.29 -18.11
C ILE A 321 4.50 -4.62 -18.53
N PRO A 322 5.63 -5.35 -18.62
CA PRO A 322 6.91 -4.80 -19.08
C PRO A 322 6.82 -4.19 -20.50
N VAL A 323 7.73 -3.28 -20.84
CA VAL A 323 7.74 -2.52 -22.11
C VAL A 323 7.72 -3.37 -23.40
N ASN A 324 8.20 -4.61 -23.34
CA ASN A 324 8.19 -5.55 -24.48
C ASN A 324 7.11 -6.64 -24.35
N GLY A 325 6.11 -6.44 -23.48
CA GLY A 325 5.16 -7.46 -23.09
C GLY A 325 5.74 -8.47 -22.10
N GLY A 326 4.99 -9.55 -21.86
CA GLY A 326 5.34 -10.57 -20.88
C GLY A 326 4.83 -10.25 -19.47
N THR A 327 5.50 -10.81 -18.47
CA THR A 327 5.13 -10.65 -17.04
C THR A 327 6.37 -10.32 -16.22
N TYR A 328 6.17 -9.68 -15.08
CA TYR A 328 7.18 -9.63 -14.03
C TYR A 328 7.25 -10.96 -13.30
N VAL A 329 8.45 -11.35 -12.87
CA VAL A 329 8.68 -12.55 -12.06
C VAL A 329 8.75 -12.10 -10.61
N GLY A 330 7.62 -12.13 -9.90
CA GLY A 330 7.47 -11.56 -8.56
C GLY A 330 8.50 -12.00 -7.51
N THR A 331 9.13 -13.17 -7.71
CA THR A 331 10.14 -13.75 -6.81
C THR A 331 11.58 -13.49 -7.23
N ALA A 332 11.82 -12.69 -8.28
CA ALA A 332 13.16 -12.49 -8.80
C ALA A 332 14.02 -11.74 -7.78
N VAL A 333 15.29 -12.15 -7.64
CA VAL A 333 16.31 -11.48 -6.81
C VAL A 333 17.36 -10.76 -7.65
N THR A 334 17.17 -10.71 -8.98
CA THR A 334 18.05 -9.98 -9.89
C THR A 334 17.23 -9.28 -10.97
N VAL A 335 17.71 -8.11 -11.41
CA VAL A 335 17.09 -7.35 -12.52
C VAL A 335 16.99 -8.18 -13.80
N ALA A 336 18.03 -8.97 -14.10
CA ALA A 336 18.12 -9.77 -15.32
C ALA A 336 17.01 -10.83 -15.43
N THR A 337 16.51 -11.31 -14.29
CA THR A 337 15.47 -12.34 -14.20
C THR A 337 14.12 -11.80 -13.75
N ALA A 338 13.98 -10.49 -13.56
CA ALA A 338 12.75 -9.88 -13.03
C ALA A 338 11.60 -9.81 -14.05
N THR A 339 11.86 -10.15 -15.32
CA THR A 339 10.86 -10.20 -16.38
C THR A 339 10.90 -11.55 -17.08
N SER A 340 9.75 -12.07 -17.49
CA SER A 340 9.64 -13.36 -18.21
C SER A 340 10.37 -13.38 -19.56
N ILE A 341 10.66 -12.20 -20.12
CA ILE A 341 11.47 -12.04 -21.34
C ILE A 341 12.83 -11.44 -20.92
N ASN A 342 13.83 -12.31 -20.75
CA ASN A 342 15.18 -11.92 -20.32
C ASN A 342 15.76 -10.78 -21.18
N GLY A 343 16.42 -9.81 -20.53
CA GLY A 343 17.01 -8.65 -21.19
C GLY A 343 16.04 -7.51 -21.51
N THR A 344 14.74 -7.66 -21.18
CA THR A 344 13.75 -6.59 -21.29
C THR A 344 14.03 -5.48 -20.28
N ALA A 345 14.31 -5.85 -19.03
CA ALA A 345 14.86 -4.94 -18.04
C ALA A 345 16.35 -4.68 -18.33
N LYS A 346 16.70 -3.40 -18.38
CA LYS A 346 18.05 -2.89 -18.61
C LYS A 346 18.49 -2.13 -17.36
N GLY A 347 19.19 -2.79 -16.45
CA GLY A 347 19.71 -2.18 -15.24
C GLY A 347 21.22 -2.18 -15.21
N THR A 348 21.80 -1.09 -14.73
CA THR A 348 23.20 -1.03 -14.26
C THR A 348 23.31 -1.17 -12.75
N ILE A 349 22.19 -1.22 -12.02
CA ILE A 349 22.14 -1.37 -10.56
C ILE A 349 22.31 -2.86 -10.22
N PRO A 350 23.44 -3.28 -9.64
CA PRO A 350 23.62 -4.66 -9.23
C PRO A 350 22.83 -4.88 -7.93
N VAL A 351 21.68 -5.55 -8.03
CA VAL A 351 21.07 -6.22 -6.88
C VAL A 351 21.94 -7.43 -6.58
N THR A 352 22.61 -7.43 -5.42
CA THR A 352 23.50 -8.51 -5.01
C THR A 352 22.82 -9.38 -3.97
N ALA A 353 23.45 -10.48 -3.53
CA ALA A 353 22.93 -11.27 -2.40
C ALA A 353 22.83 -10.47 -1.09
N THR A 354 23.46 -9.30 -1.06
CA THR A 354 23.21 -8.23 -0.10
C THR A 354 22.39 -7.14 -0.80
N PRO A 355 21.27 -6.67 -0.22
CA PRO A 355 20.48 -5.58 -0.80
C PRO A 355 21.37 -4.37 -1.08
N ASN A 356 21.29 -3.82 -2.29
CA ASN A 356 22.19 -2.74 -2.73
C ASN A 356 21.62 -1.88 -3.87
N ILE A 357 20.40 -1.37 -3.72
CA ILE A 357 19.92 -0.22 -4.52
C ILE A 357 20.70 1.09 -4.21
N ALA A 358 21.49 1.11 -3.12
CA ALA A 358 22.62 2.00 -2.80
C ALA A 358 22.40 3.53 -2.78
N ASN A 359 22.75 4.16 -1.64
CA ASN A 359 23.39 5.49 -1.55
C ASN A 359 22.83 6.66 -2.41
N GLY A 360 21.52 6.69 -2.69
CA GLY A 360 20.89 7.83 -3.34
C GLY A 360 21.39 8.14 -4.77
N THR A 361 22.13 7.24 -5.43
CA THR A 361 22.48 7.38 -6.85
C THR A 361 21.46 6.68 -7.75
N GLY A 362 20.20 6.62 -7.30
CA GLY A 362 19.07 6.16 -8.11
C GLY A 362 19.22 6.78 -9.49
N GLY A 363 19.34 5.92 -10.51
CA GLY A 363 19.73 6.32 -11.85
C GLY A 363 18.95 7.56 -12.24
N THR A 364 19.67 8.63 -12.57
CA THR A 364 19.10 9.94 -12.89
C THR A 364 17.89 9.71 -13.79
N ALA A 365 16.69 10.11 -13.33
CA ALA A 365 15.50 10.06 -14.16
C ALA A 365 15.83 10.81 -15.46
N ALA A 366 15.90 10.08 -16.58
CA ALA A 366 15.95 10.73 -17.88
C ALA A 366 14.65 11.54 -17.97
N ALA A 367 14.78 12.87 -18.12
CA ALA A 367 13.65 13.77 -18.20
C ALA A 367 12.62 13.22 -19.19
N GLY A 368 11.39 13.02 -18.71
CA GLY A 368 10.29 12.58 -19.56
C GLY A 368 10.17 13.52 -20.76
N THR A 369 10.25 12.96 -21.97
CA THR A 369 9.91 13.71 -23.17
C THR A 369 8.42 14.05 -23.08
N THR A 370 8.11 15.30 -22.76
CA THR A 370 6.78 15.87 -22.96
C THR A 370 6.47 15.80 -24.45
N THR A 371 5.72 14.79 -24.89
CA THR A 371 5.11 14.84 -26.22
C THR A 371 3.89 15.75 -26.14
N THR A 372 4.12 17.04 -26.37
CA THR A 372 3.05 17.97 -26.74
C THR A 372 2.41 17.48 -28.06
N PRO A 373 1.07 17.44 -28.18
CA PRO A 373 0.43 17.02 -29.41
C PRO A 373 0.43 18.15 -30.45
N GLY A 374 0.96 17.91 -31.64
CA GLY A 374 0.70 18.78 -32.80
C GLY A 374 1.67 18.68 -33.97
N GLY A 375 1.12 18.36 -35.15
CA GLY A 375 1.56 18.96 -36.42
C GLY A 375 2.43 18.11 -37.35
N HIS A 376 1.92 17.86 -38.55
CA HIS A 376 2.61 17.22 -39.68
C HIS A 376 3.78 18.07 -40.22
N GLY A 377 4.82 17.44 -40.75
CA GLY A 377 5.82 18.14 -41.59
C GLY A 377 7.15 17.40 -41.80
N HIS A 378 7.21 16.69 -42.92
CA HIS A 378 8.33 16.26 -43.78
C HIS A 378 9.81 16.61 -43.49
N ASP A 379 10.63 15.57 -43.82
CA ASP A 379 11.95 15.54 -44.46
C ASP A 379 13.26 15.86 -43.69
N GLY A 380 14.23 14.94 -43.80
CA GLY A 380 15.63 15.28 -44.07
C GLY A 380 16.71 14.83 -43.09
N ASP A 381 17.36 13.71 -43.41
CA ASP A 381 18.81 13.45 -43.42
C ASP A 381 19.72 13.63 -42.18
N ASP A 382 20.33 12.49 -41.82
CA ASP A 382 21.77 12.20 -41.63
C ASP A 382 22.65 12.80 -40.51
N ALA A 383 23.45 11.85 -40.01
CA ALA A 383 24.87 11.93 -39.61
C ALA A 383 25.26 12.08 -38.12
N ALA A 384 25.73 10.94 -37.61
CA ALA A 384 26.82 10.68 -36.65
C ALA A 384 27.77 11.83 -36.25
N ALA A 385 28.17 11.86 -34.97
CA ALA A 385 29.57 11.66 -34.55
C ALA A 385 29.77 11.69 -33.02
N ALA A 386 30.88 11.08 -32.62
CA ALA A 386 31.31 10.68 -31.28
C ALA A 386 31.85 11.78 -30.34
N ALA A 387 31.87 11.40 -29.05
CA ALA A 387 32.90 11.65 -28.03
C ALA A 387 33.15 13.07 -27.50
N ALA A 388 33.03 13.24 -26.17
CA ALA A 388 34.18 13.28 -25.24
C ALA A 388 33.78 13.91 -23.89
N ALA A 389 34.24 13.27 -22.81
CA ALA A 389 34.15 13.77 -21.45
C ALA A 389 34.90 15.11 -21.28
N LYS A 390 34.31 16.03 -20.51
CA LYS A 390 35.06 17.07 -19.81
C LYS A 390 34.41 17.40 -18.47
N ALA A 391 35.14 17.13 -17.40
CA ALA A 391 34.87 17.62 -16.06
C ALA A 391 34.96 19.16 -16.04
N GLY A 392 34.01 19.80 -15.34
CA GLY A 392 33.95 21.24 -15.14
C GLY A 392 33.13 21.58 -13.90
N THR A 393 33.86 21.69 -12.79
CA THR A 393 33.70 22.57 -11.60
C THR A 393 32.33 23.15 -11.25
N ALA A 394 31.99 22.98 -9.96
CA ALA A 394 30.95 23.64 -9.20
C ALA A 394 30.92 25.18 -9.31
N ALA A 395 29.73 25.74 -9.49
CA ALA A 395 29.15 26.82 -8.68
C ALA A 395 27.80 27.29 -9.27
N SER A 396 26.89 27.67 -8.38
CA SER A 396 25.62 28.40 -8.57
C SER A 396 24.44 27.65 -9.19
N HIS A 397 23.54 27.16 -8.33
CA HIS A 397 22.14 27.64 -8.26
C HIS A 397 21.53 27.18 -6.93
N ALA A 398 21.85 27.92 -5.87
CA ALA A 398 21.02 27.95 -4.68
C ALA A 398 19.89 28.94 -4.95
N THR A 399 18.65 28.46 -5.07
CA THR A 399 17.41 29.07 -4.55
C THR A 399 16.19 28.38 -5.18
N ALA A 400 15.62 27.42 -4.44
CA ALA A 400 14.18 27.11 -4.35
C ALA A 400 13.95 25.66 -3.90
N ALA A 401 14.18 25.38 -2.61
CA ALA A 401 13.58 24.22 -1.92
C ALA A 401 13.81 24.37 -0.41
N SER A 402 13.14 25.35 0.18
CA SER A 402 12.83 25.31 1.62
C SER A 402 11.30 25.34 1.73
N HIS A 403 10.67 24.18 1.68
CA HIS A 403 9.39 24.00 2.35
C HIS A 403 9.64 23.11 3.56
N ALA A 404 9.19 23.64 4.68
CA ALA A 404 9.56 23.26 6.03
C ALA A 404 8.98 21.89 6.40
N MET A 405 9.83 21.02 6.94
CA MET A 405 9.40 20.14 8.02
C MET A 405 9.15 21.02 9.24
N VAL A 406 7.88 21.34 9.50
CA VAL A 406 7.47 21.86 10.80
C VAL A 406 7.46 20.67 11.76
N THR A 407 8.35 20.67 12.74
CA THR A 407 8.37 19.62 13.76
C THR A 407 7.30 19.94 14.82
N MET A 408 6.68 18.92 15.42
CA MET A 408 5.72 19.08 16.53
C MET A 408 6.26 19.91 17.71
N GLN A 409 7.59 20.04 17.82
CA GLN A 409 8.26 20.84 18.85
C GLN A 409 8.17 22.35 18.58
N ASP A 410 7.96 22.75 17.32
CA ASP A 410 7.73 24.13 16.91
C ASP A 410 6.26 24.55 17.12
N LEU A 411 5.29 23.63 17.00
CA LEU A 411 3.89 23.90 17.35
C LEU A 411 3.68 24.12 18.85
N MET A 412 4.38 23.37 19.70
CA MET A 412 4.24 23.50 21.17
C MET A 412 4.85 24.81 21.72
N HIS A 413 5.84 25.40 21.03
CA HIS A 413 6.36 26.72 21.41
C HIS A 413 5.46 27.88 20.95
N ALA A 414 4.70 27.70 19.86
CA ALA A 414 3.78 28.74 19.38
C ALA A 414 2.54 28.91 20.28
N GLU A 415 2.00 27.82 20.84
CA GLU A 415 0.87 27.89 21.78
C GLU A 415 1.25 28.50 23.14
N ALA A 416 2.47 28.25 23.63
CA ALA A 416 2.94 28.80 24.90
C ALA A 416 3.12 30.33 24.86
N VAL A 417 3.45 30.90 23.69
CA VAL A 417 3.62 32.36 23.51
C VAL A 417 2.26 33.05 23.28
N ALA A 418 1.29 32.39 22.64
CA ALA A 418 -0.05 32.95 22.43
C ALA A 418 -0.87 33.08 23.73
N HIS A 419 -0.64 32.21 24.71
CA HIS A 419 -1.34 32.27 26.01
C HIS A 419 -0.80 33.36 26.97
N GLN A 420 0.40 33.91 26.71
CA GLN A 420 1.00 34.96 27.55
C GLN A 420 0.63 36.39 27.13
N MET A 421 -0.02 36.59 25.97
CA MET A 421 -0.39 37.91 25.47
C MET A 421 -1.85 38.33 25.73
N HIS A 422 -2.67 37.50 26.39
CA HIS A 422 -4.07 37.84 26.69
C HIS A 422 -4.35 38.31 28.13
N TRP A 423 -3.34 38.45 28.99
CA TRP A 423 -3.51 38.96 30.37
C TRP A 423 -2.39 39.92 30.81
N ALA A 424 -2.18 41.01 30.07
CA ALA A 424 -1.49 42.20 30.54
C ALA A 424 -2.18 43.47 30.04
#